data_AF-A0A0B3AUJ8-F1
#
_entry.id   AF-A0A0B3AUJ8-F1
#
_cell.length_a   1.000
_cell.length_b   1.000
_cell.length_c   1.000
_cell.angle_alpha   90.00
_cell.angle_beta   90.00
_cell.angle_gamma   90.00
#
_symmetry.space_group_name_H-M   'P 1'
#
loop_
_entity.id
_entity.type
_entity.pdbx_description
1 polymer ?
#
loop_
_entity_poly.entity_id
_entity_poly.type
_entity_poly.pdbx_seq_one_letter_code
_entity_poly.pdbx_strand_id
1 'polypeptide(L)' 'MDRGVRGRKLNIRESLRNKRIARIRCVGERPFAVIKNVLNGGHTHYTELHRVFTQQFMNCFVYNLIQLKRII' A
#
# COMPACT_ATOMS: atom_id res chain seq x y z
N MET A 1 10.42 4.67 11.21
CA MET A 1 9.81 6.02 11.31
C MET A 1 9.83 6.39 12.76
N ASP A 2 10.39 7.54 13.10
CA ASP A 2 10.28 8.04 14.46
C ASP A 2 8.81 8.33 14.74
N ARG A 3 8.30 7.92 15.88
CA ARG A 3 6.90 8.11 16.25
C ARG A 3 6.84 9.11 17.39
N GLY A 4 5.87 10.02 17.33
CA GLY A 4 5.52 10.83 18.49
C GLY A 4 4.93 9.90 19.55
N VAL A 5 5.47 9.96 20.76
CA VAL A 5 4.97 9.19 21.92
C VAL A 5 4.51 10.17 23.00
N ARG A 6 3.68 9.72 23.95
CA ARG A 6 3.22 10.58 25.04
C ARG A 6 4.42 11.16 25.80
N GLY A 7 4.55 12.48 25.81
CA GLY A 7 5.69 13.19 26.42
C GLY A 7 6.85 13.52 25.48
N ARG A 8 6.88 13.00 24.24
CA ARG A 8 7.88 13.36 23.22
C ARG A 8 7.21 13.61 21.87
N LYS A 9 7.09 14.89 21.51
CA LYS A 9 6.73 15.30 20.16
C LYS A 9 7.93 15.11 19.22
N LEU A 10 7.66 14.82 17.96
CA LEU A 10 8.69 14.74 16.92
C LEU A 10 9.31 16.11 16.71
N ASN A 11 10.64 16.17 16.69
CA ASN A 11 11.35 17.38 16.32
C ASN A 11 11.21 17.64 14.81
N ILE A 12 11.39 18.88 14.37
CA ILE A 12 11.22 19.29 12.96
C ILE A 12 12.11 18.44 12.04
N ARG A 13 13.36 18.20 12.43
CA ARG A 13 14.31 17.38 11.66
C ARG A 13 13.85 15.92 11.53
N GLU A 14 13.33 15.32 12.59
CA GLU A 14 12.81 13.94 12.59
C GLU A 14 11.57 13.83 11.69
N SER A 15 10.68 14.82 11.74
CA SER A 15 9.51 14.90 10.86
C SER A 15 9.92 15.00 9.39
N LEU A 16 10.90 15.86 9.06
CA LEU A 16 11.42 15.98 7.69
C LEU A 16 12.10 14.69 7.20
N ARG A 17 12.83 13.99 8.08
CA ARG A 17 13.41 12.67 7.77
C ARG A 17 12.31 11.65 7.47
N ASN A 18 11.30 11.57 8.32
CA ASN A 18 10.15 10.69 8.15
C ASN A 18 9.39 10.98 6.85
N LYS A 19 9.19 12.26 6.49
CA LYS A 19 8.59 12.65 5.20
C LYS A 19 9.41 12.16 4.01
N ARG A 20 10.74 12.27 4.07
CA ARG A 20 11.65 11.77 3.03
C ARG A 20 11.55 10.25 2.88
N ILE A 21 11.61 9.52 4.00
CA ILE A 21 11.45 8.06 4.03
C ILE A 21 10.08 7.64 3.48
N ALA A 22 9.02 8.36 3.86
CA ALA A 22 7.67 8.11 3.34
C ALA A 22 7.60 8.29 1.82
N ARG A 23 8.21 9.35 1.28
CA ARG A 23 8.24 9.62 -0.16
C ARG A 23 8.90 8.47 -0.95
N ILE A 24 10.00 7.92 -0.43
CA ILE A 24 10.69 6.78 -1.05
C ILE A 24 9.82 5.51 -0.99
N ARG A 25 9.24 5.21 0.19
CA ARG A 25 8.43 3.99 0.37
C ARG A 25 7.07 4.03 -0.32
N CYS A 26 6.51 5.22 -0.51
CA CYS A 26 5.20 5.41 -1.14
C CYS A 26 5.08 4.69 -2.50
N VAL A 27 6.16 4.67 -3.29
CA VAL A 27 6.15 3.99 -4.60
C VAL A 27 5.88 2.48 -4.45
N GLY A 28 6.47 1.83 -3.44
CA GLY A 28 6.28 0.40 -3.18
C GLY A 28 5.02 0.07 -2.38
N GLU A 29 4.53 0.99 -1.54
CA GLU A 29 3.31 0.80 -0.74
C GLU A 29 2.03 1.08 -1.56
N ARG A 30 2.13 1.88 -2.62
CA ARG A 30 0.99 2.29 -3.47
C ARG A 30 0.23 1.12 -4.12
N PRO A 31 0.87 0.08 -4.69
CA PRO A 31 0.16 -1.08 -5.23
C PRO A 31 -0.78 -1.73 -4.20
N PHE A 32 -0.28 -1.95 -2.98
CA PHE A 32 -1.06 -2.53 -1.90
C PHE A 32 -2.23 -1.62 -1.48
N ALA A 33 -2.01 -0.30 -1.44
CA ALA A 33 -3.07 0.66 -1.14
C ALA A 33 -4.18 0.67 -2.20
N VAL A 34 -3.84 0.60 -3.49
CA VAL A 34 -4.82 0.54 -4.58
C VAL A 34 -5.58 -0.78 -4.55
N ILE A 35 -4.89 -1.91 -4.40
CA ILE A 35 -5.54 -3.22 -4.32
C ILE A 35 -6.51 -3.27 -3.13
N LYS A 36 -6.10 -2.76 -1.97
CA LYS A 36 -6.95 -2.74 -0.77
C LYS A 36 -8.17 -1.84 -0.92
N ASN A 37 -7.99 -0.59 -1.38
CA ASN A 37 -9.03 0.44 -1.31
C ASN A 37 -9.88 0.55 -2.59
N VAL A 38 -9.31 0.26 -3.76
CA VAL A 38 -10.01 0.40 -5.06
C VAL A 38 -10.58 -0.94 -5.50
N LEU A 39 -9.80 -2.02 -5.36
CA LEU A 39 -10.24 -3.36 -5.75
C LEU A 39 -10.94 -4.12 -4.60
N ASN A 40 -11.04 -3.51 -3.41
CA ASN A 40 -11.54 -4.15 -2.19
C ASN A 40 -10.86 -5.49 -1.87
N GLY A 41 -9.64 -5.71 -2.36
CA GLY A 41 -8.89 -6.96 -2.21
C GLY A 41 -8.35 -7.21 -0.81
N GLY A 42 -8.63 -6.31 0.15
CA GLY A 42 -8.31 -6.52 1.56
C GLY A 42 -9.21 -7.53 2.24
N HIS A 43 -10.34 -7.89 1.62
CA HIS A 43 -11.24 -8.93 2.10
C HIS A 43 -11.18 -10.16 1.19
N THR A 44 -10.93 -11.31 1.79
CA THR A 44 -10.94 -12.60 1.10
C THR A 44 -12.35 -13.17 1.12
N HIS A 45 -12.90 -13.47 -0.06
CA HIS A 45 -14.25 -14.04 -0.17
C HIS A 45 -14.28 -15.57 -0.07
N TYR A 46 -13.10 -16.20 -0.08
CA TYR A 46 -12.95 -17.64 -0.11
C TYR A 46 -12.17 -18.13 1.11
N THR A 47 -12.46 -19.35 1.54
CA THR A 47 -11.78 -20.04 2.65
C THR A 47 -10.59 -20.87 2.20
N GLU A 48 -10.65 -21.37 0.97
CA GLU A 48 -9.63 -22.23 0.37
C GLU A 48 -8.40 -21.43 -0.10
N LEU A 49 -7.20 -21.86 0.30
CA LEU A 49 -5.94 -21.18 -0.02
C LEU A 49 -5.73 -21.00 -1.54
N HIS A 50 -6.03 -22.01 -2.34
CA HIS A 50 -5.88 -21.94 -3.80
C HIS A 50 -6.80 -20.87 -4.41
N ARG A 51 -8.03 -20.71 -3.89
CA ARG A 51 -8.99 -19.71 -4.36
C ARG A 51 -8.61 -18.30 -3.93
N VAL A 52 -8.13 -18.15 -2.69
CA VAL A 52 -7.59 -16.88 -2.20
C VAL A 52 -6.36 -16.46 -3.00
N PHE A 53 -5.48 -17.41 -3.32
CA PHE A 53 -4.32 -17.14 -4.17
C PHE A 53 -4.75 -16.66 -5.55
N THR A 54 -5.69 -17.34 -6.22
CA THR A 54 -6.20 -16.91 -7.52
C THR A 54 -6.88 -15.54 -7.44
N GLN A 55 -7.69 -15.28 -6.41
CA GLN A 55 -8.31 -13.96 -6.17
C GLN A 55 -7.23 -12.87 -6.10
N GLN A 56 -6.19 -13.08 -5.30
CA GLN A 56 -5.14 -12.09 -5.12
C GLN A 56 -4.26 -11.93 -6.36
N PHE A 57 -4.01 -13.00 -7.09
CA PHE A 57 -3.32 -12.96 -8.39
C PHE A 57 -4.09 -12.10 -9.39
N MET A 58 -5.41 -12.28 -9.48
CA MET A 58 -6.27 -11.46 -10.35
C MET A 58 -6.26 -9.99 -9.93
N ASN A 59 -6.29 -9.68 -8.63
CA ASN A 59 -6.16 -8.31 -8.13
C ASN A 59 -4.85 -7.64 -8.58
N CYS A 60 -3.72 -8.35 -8.49
CA CYS A 60 -2.44 -7.85 -8.99
C CYS A 60 -2.45 -7.63 -10.50
N PHE A 61 -3.07 -8.53 -11.26
CA PHE A 61 -3.20 -8.39 -12.71
C PHE A 61 -4.03 -7.14 -13.09
N VAL A 62 -5.17 -6.94 -12.43
CA VAL A 62 -6.01 -5.74 -12.64
C VAL A 62 -5.27 -4.46 -12.25
N TYR A 63 -4.49 -4.46 -11.17
CA TYR A 63 -3.64 -3.33 -10.81
C TYR A 63 -2.68 -2.94 -11.95
N ASN A 64 -2.03 -3.92 -12.58
CA ASN A 64 -1.14 -3.67 -13.72
C ASN A 64 -1.90 -3.05 -14.91
N LEU A 65 -3.13 -3.50 -15.19
CA LEU A 65 -3.98 -2.90 -16.24
C LEU A 65 -4.35 -1.44 -15.94
N ILE A 66 -4.74 -1.14 -14.70
CA ILE A 66 -5.03 0.24 -14.25
C ILE A 66 -3.79 1.12 -14.41
N GLN A 67 -2.62 0.59 -14.04
CA GLN A 67 -1.35 1.31 -14.14
C GLN A 67 -0.95 1.56 -15.60
N LEU A 68 -1.21 0.62 -16.51
CA LEU A 68 -0.98 0.80 -17.95
C LEU A 68 -1.84 1.94 -18.52
N LYS A 69 -3.15 1.97 -18.21
CA LYS A 69 -4.07 3.04 -18.62
C LYS A 69 -3.67 4.42 -18.08
N ARG A 70 -2.92 4.48 -16.98
CA ARG A 70 -2.44 5.74 -16.39
C ARG A 70 -1.15 6.26 -17.04
N ILE A 71 -0.40 5.39 -17.71
CA ILE A 71 0.88 5.73 -18.38
C ILE A 71 0.66 6.19 -19.81
N ILE A 72 -0.38 5.66 -20.48
CA ILE A 72 -0.86 6.11 -21.81
C ILE A 72 -1.71 7.37 -21.62
#